data_AF-A0A9D1J8S8-F1
#
_entry.id   AF-A0A9D1J8S8-F1
#
_cell.length_a   1.000
_cell.length_b   1.000
_cell.length_c   1.000
_cell.angle_alpha   90.00
_cell.angle_beta   90.00
_cell.angle_gamma   90.00
#
_symmetry.space_group_name_H-M   'P 1'
#
loop_
_entity.id
_entity.type
_entity.pdbx_description
1 polymer ?
#
loop_
_entity_poly.entity_id
_entity_poly.type
_entity_poly.pdbx_seq_one_letter_code
_entity_poly.pdbx_strand_id
1 'polypeptide(L)'
;MKRLFHTILASALFLALCYVVGYCAYFFNIKNFWIMFAIASAVFVLGVIFALVKRTSCKVIAFFVNAVAMGLYIQSWYIYRGFENSLWLMLAVSAVAVAYLVLFFLPLLIPFVNRHYGWYAAVFVVLSLVGYVLLLCLTQTTWVSTLGYYGILQLGFVLGCSFSCNDVDDEIHALLASSYSVAVCAVLILLTVLGGDGCDCADGCSVGDVGSPLQRKEVQKAPKSKHGL
;
A
#
# COMPACT_ATOMS: atom_id res chain seq x y z
N MET A 1 19.66 4.12 18.98
CA MET A 1 20.06 4.56 17.63
C MET A 1 20.40 3.42 16.67
N LYS A 2 21.24 2.42 17.03
CA LYS A 2 21.59 1.30 16.12
C LYS A 2 20.38 0.57 15.52
N ARG A 3 19.37 0.25 16.33
CA ARG A 3 18.12 -0.40 15.89
C ARG A 3 17.26 0.43 14.94
N LEU A 4 17.19 1.75 15.18
CA LEU A 4 16.50 2.68 14.28
C LEU A 4 17.17 2.65 12.91
N PHE A 5 18.50 2.70 12.90
CA PHE A 5 19.29 2.62 11.67
C PHE A 5 19.07 1.28 10.94
N HIS A 6 19.09 0.14 11.64
CA HIS A 6 18.78 -1.16 11.04
C HIS A 6 17.37 -1.23 10.45
N THR A 7 16.37 -0.65 11.13
CA THR A 7 14.99 -0.62 10.62
C THR A 7 14.87 0.24 9.37
N ILE A 8 15.49 1.42 9.37
CA ILE A 8 15.55 2.29 8.17
C ILE A 8 16.23 1.54 7.03
N LEU A 9 17.39 0.92 7.28
CA LEU A 9 18.13 0.17 6.26
C LEU A 9 17.31 -1.01 5.73
N ALA A 10 16.70 -1.80 6.62
CA ALA A 10 15.87 -2.94 6.24
C ALA A 10 14.65 -2.51 5.42
N SER A 11 13.97 -1.44 5.81
CA SER A 11 12.84 -0.89 5.06
C SER A 11 13.27 -0.35 3.69
N ALA A 12 14.44 0.31 3.60
CA ALA A 12 14.96 0.83 2.35
C ALA A 12 15.33 -0.30 1.39
N LEU A 13 15.98 -1.37 1.89
CA LEU A 13 16.28 -2.56 1.11
C LEU A 13 14.99 -3.29 0.67
N PHE A 14 14.00 -3.39 1.56
CA PHE A 14 12.70 -3.99 1.27
C PHE A 14 12.00 -3.25 0.15
N LEU A 15 11.90 -1.92 0.24
CA LEU A 15 11.27 -1.08 -0.77
C LEU A 15 12.07 -1.05 -2.08
N ALA A 16 13.40 -1.01 -2.02
CA ALA A 16 14.24 -1.10 -3.20
C ALA A 16 14.00 -2.42 -3.96
N LEU A 17 13.95 -3.54 -3.24
CA LEU A 17 13.67 -4.85 -3.85
C LEU A 17 12.24 -4.90 -4.42
N CYS A 18 11.25 -4.43 -3.66
CA CYS A 18 9.85 -4.32 -4.10
C CYS A 18 9.75 -3.56 -5.43
N TYR A 19 10.45 -2.42 -5.54
CA TYR A 19 10.46 -1.61 -6.75
C TYR A 19 11.14 -2.34 -7.92
N VAL A 20 12.34 -2.90 -7.72
CA VAL A 20 13.07 -3.63 -8.77
C VAL A 20 12.23 -4.78 -9.30
N VAL A 21 11.57 -5.53 -8.42
CA VAL A 21 10.69 -6.64 -8.80
C VAL A 21 9.48 -6.15 -9.58
N GLY A 22 8.81 -5.08 -9.12
CA GLY A 22 7.67 -4.50 -9.84
C GLY A 22 8.05 -4.06 -11.26
N TYR A 23 9.21 -3.41 -11.41
CA TYR A 23 9.73 -2.99 -12.70
C TYR A 23 10.13 -4.17 -13.59
N CYS A 24 10.82 -5.18 -13.06
CA CYS A 24 11.12 -6.40 -13.82
C CYS A 24 9.84 -7.11 -14.27
N ALA A 25 8.82 -7.11 -13.42
CA ALA A 25 7.55 -7.76 -13.70
C ALA A 25 6.76 -7.11 -14.84
N TYR A 26 6.96 -5.81 -15.08
CA TYR A 26 6.43 -5.12 -16.25
C TYR A 26 6.85 -5.81 -17.57
N PHE A 27 8.08 -6.32 -17.65
CA PHE A 27 8.59 -6.99 -18.86
C PHE A 27 7.98 -8.37 -19.13
N PHE A 28 7.32 -8.99 -18.14
CA PHE A 28 6.61 -10.25 -18.37
C PHE A 28 5.33 -10.09 -19.20
N ASN A 29 4.90 -8.85 -19.49
CA ASN A 29 3.78 -8.52 -20.38
C ASN A 29 2.45 -9.21 -19.97
N ILE A 30 2.28 -9.46 -18.67
CA ILE A 30 1.04 -9.99 -18.11
C ILE A 30 0.06 -8.83 -18.00
N LYS A 31 -1.00 -8.85 -18.83
CA LYS A 31 -2.01 -7.77 -18.87
C LYS A 31 -3.23 -8.00 -17.99
N ASN A 32 -3.32 -9.17 -17.35
CA ASN A 32 -4.48 -9.53 -16.54
C ASN A 32 -4.17 -9.34 -15.05
N PHE A 33 -4.96 -8.47 -14.39
CA PHE A 33 -4.86 -8.19 -12.95
C PHE A 33 -4.90 -9.47 -12.11
N TRP A 34 -5.88 -10.35 -12.34
CA TRP A 34 -6.13 -11.53 -11.51
C TRP A 34 -4.98 -12.54 -11.58
N ILE A 35 -4.39 -12.72 -12.76
CA ILE A 35 -3.23 -13.59 -12.94
C ILE A 35 -2.03 -13.05 -12.16
N MET A 36 -1.74 -11.75 -12.32
CA MET A 36 -0.61 -11.12 -11.62
C MET A 36 -0.79 -11.12 -10.10
N PHE A 37 -2.01 -10.85 -9.64
CA PHE A 37 -2.37 -10.88 -8.22
C PHE A 37 -2.30 -12.30 -7.63
N ALA A 38 -2.69 -13.33 -8.39
CA ALA A 38 -2.55 -14.73 -7.98
C ALA A 38 -1.08 -15.15 -7.85
N ILE A 39 -0.22 -14.75 -8.79
CA ILE A 39 1.23 -14.99 -8.71
C ILE A 39 1.82 -14.30 -7.47
N ALA A 40 1.48 -13.02 -7.25
CA ALA A 40 1.91 -12.28 -6.06
C ALA A 40 1.51 -13.01 -4.75
N SER A 41 0.27 -13.51 -4.70
CA SER A 41 -0.25 -14.25 -3.54
C SER A 41 0.44 -15.59 -3.35
N ALA A 42 0.76 -16.32 -4.42
CA ALA A 42 1.53 -17.56 -4.33
C ALA A 42 2.94 -17.31 -3.77
N VAL A 43 3.62 -16.24 -4.22
CA VAL A 43 4.94 -15.84 -3.68
C VAL A 43 4.83 -15.44 -2.21
N PHE A 44 3.77 -14.72 -1.82
CA PHE A 44 3.54 -14.37 -0.41
C PHE A 44 3.35 -15.61 0.46
N VAL A 45 2.58 -16.61 0.02
CA VAL A 45 2.39 -17.88 0.73
C VAL A 45 3.72 -18.63 0.88
N LEU A 46 4.60 -18.61 -0.14
CA LEU A 46 5.95 -19.16 0.00
C LEU A 46 6.75 -18.45 1.10
N GLY A 47 6.65 -17.12 1.19
CA GLY A 47 7.25 -16.34 2.27
C GLY A 47 6.77 -16.80 3.66
N VAL A 48 5.46 -17.00 3.83
CA VAL A 48 4.87 -17.52 5.06
C VAL A 48 5.42 -18.92 5.40
N ILE A 49 5.50 -19.82 4.41
CA ILE A 49 6.03 -21.18 4.61
C ILE A 49 7.49 -21.13 5.07
N PHE A 50 8.33 -20.29 4.45
CA PHE A 50 9.72 -20.11 4.87
C PHE A 50 9.85 -19.55 6.30
N ALA A 51 8.92 -18.69 6.72
CA ALA A 51 8.92 -18.12 8.07
C ALA A 51 8.57 -19.14 9.17
N LEU A 52 7.83 -20.21 8.85
CA LEU A 52 7.52 -21.29 9.80
C LEU A 52 8.76 -22.14 10.13
N VAL A 53 9.79 -22.09 9.29
CA VAL A 53 11.05 -22.80 9.54
C VAL A 53 11.82 -22.11 10.67
N LYS A 54 12.20 -22.86 11.71
CA LYS A 54 12.88 -22.31 12.90
C LYS A 54 14.21 -21.60 12.60
N ARG A 55 14.86 -21.87 11.47
CA ARG A 55 16.17 -21.29 11.10
C ARG A 55 16.06 -19.80 10.81
N THR A 56 16.92 -18.99 11.44
CA THR A 56 16.97 -17.53 11.24
C THR A 56 17.22 -17.14 9.78
N SER A 57 18.06 -17.88 9.04
CA SER A 57 18.27 -17.63 7.60
C SER A 57 16.98 -17.74 6.79
N CYS A 58 16.09 -18.67 7.13
CA CYS A 58 14.80 -18.82 6.44
C CYS A 58 13.86 -17.63 6.71
N LYS A 59 13.93 -17.03 7.90
CA LYS A 59 13.17 -15.81 8.24
C LYS A 59 13.66 -14.60 7.46
N VAL A 60 14.97 -14.46 7.28
CA VAL A 60 15.55 -13.42 6.42
C VAL A 60 15.15 -13.62 4.97
N ILE A 61 15.19 -14.86 4.47
CA ILE A 61 14.69 -15.17 3.12
C ILE A 61 13.20 -14.82 3.01
N ALA A 62 12.37 -15.21 3.98
CA ALA A 62 10.95 -14.90 4.01
C ALA A 62 10.68 -13.38 3.95
N PHE A 63 11.48 -12.57 4.66
CA PHE A 63 11.41 -11.12 4.59
C PHE A 63 11.59 -10.58 3.17
N PHE A 64 12.61 -11.07 2.44
CA PHE A 64 12.84 -10.67 1.05
C PHE A 64 11.79 -11.25 0.09
N VAL A 65 11.29 -12.45 0.34
CA VAL A 65 10.18 -13.03 -0.44
C VAL A 65 8.91 -12.18 -0.30
N ASN A 66 8.64 -11.64 0.90
CA ASN A 66 7.53 -10.71 1.12
C ASN A 66 7.72 -9.39 0.33
N ALA A 67 8.96 -8.89 0.21
CA ALA A 67 9.25 -7.73 -0.65
C ALA A 67 8.99 -8.03 -2.13
N VAL A 68 9.38 -9.21 -2.61
CA VAL A 68 9.09 -9.66 -3.98
C VAL A 68 7.57 -9.72 -4.19
N ALA A 69 6.83 -10.33 -3.27
CA ALA A 69 5.36 -10.39 -3.35
C ALA A 69 4.73 -9.00 -3.42
N MET A 70 5.19 -8.06 -2.59
CA MET A 70 4.72 -6.67 -2.62
C MET A 70 4.98 -5.99 -3.96
N GLY A 71 6.16 -6.20 -4.56
CA GLY A 71 6.48 -5.68 -5.89
C GLY A 71 5.49 -6.17 -6.96
N LEU A 72 5.12 -7.45 -6.89
CA LEU A 72 4.13 -8.05 -7.78
C LEU A 72 2.70 -7.53 -7.52
N TYR A 73 2.32 -7.28 -6.26
CA TYR A 73 1.04 -6.65 -5.90
C TYR A 73 0.93 -5.21 -6.40
N ILE A 74 2.00 -4.43 -6.31
CA ILE A 74 2.02 -3.07 -6.86
C ILE A 74 1.93 -3.12 -8.39
N GLN A 75 2.59 -4.10 -9.03
CA GLN A 75 2.46 -4.28 -10.48
C GLN A 75 1.05 -4.69 -10.91
N SER A 76 0.37 -5.56 -10.15
CA SER A 76 -1.04 -5.88 -10.45
C SER A 76 -1.93 -4.64 -10.30
N TRP A 77 -1.70 -3.81 -9.28
CA TRP A 77 -2.37 -2.52 -9.15
C TRP A 77 -2.15 -1.61 -10.36
N TYR A 78 -0.92 -1.52 -10.88
CA TYR A 78 -0.64 -0.75 -12.09
C TYR A 78 -1.34 -1.28 -13.34
N ILE A 79 -1.44 -2.61 -13.49
CA ILE A 79 -2.22 -3.23 -14.57
C ILE A 79 -3.69 -2.84 -14.46
N TYR A 80 -4.28 -2.90 -13.25
CA TYR A 80 -5.68 -2.55 -13.04
C TYR A 80 -5.98 -1.07 -13.35
N ARG A 81 -5.08 -0.16 -13.00
CA ARG A 81 -5.25 1.28 -13.25
C ARG A 81 -4.76 1.74 -14.62
N GLY A 82 -4.05 0.89 -15.36
CA GLY A 82 -3.44 1.24 -16.64
C GLY A 82 -2.29 2.25 -16.53
N PHE A 83 -1.52 2.22 -15.43
CA PHE A 83 -0.42 3.15 -15.21
C PHE A 83 0.88 2.66 -15.86
N GLU A 84 1.47 3.51 -16.71
CA GLU A 84 2.86 3.39 -17.17
C GLU A 84 3.74 4.34 -16.38
N ASN A 85 4.22 3.89 -15.22
CA ASN A 85 5.09 4.70 -14.37
C ASN A 85 6.56 4.47 -14.75
N SER A 86 7.31 5.56 -14.91
CA SER A 86 8.75 5.49 -15.12
C SER A 86 9.45 4.94 -13.89
N LEU A 87 10.58 4.28 -14.11
CA LEU A 87 11.47 3.74 -13.08
C LEU A 87 11.82 4.80 -12.02
N TRP A 88 12.14 6.02 -12.47
CA TRP A 88 12.49 7.15 -11.61
C TRP A 88 11.34 7.60 -10.70
N LEU A 89 10.11 7.57 -11.20
CA LEU A 89 8.95 7.96 -10.42
C LEU A 89 8.67 6.93 -9.31
N MET A 90 8.79 5.64 -9.61
CA MET A 90 8.67 4.59 -8.59
C MET A 90 9.77 4.70 -7.51
N LEU A 91 11.00 5.04 -7.92
CA LEU A 91 12.12 5.24 -7.00
C LEU A 91 11.95 6.50 -6.13
N ALA A 92 11.42 7.58 -6.70
CA ALA A 92 11.09 8.77 -5.92
C ALA A 92 10.01 8.46 -4.86
N VAL A 93 8.96 7.71 -5.24
CA VAL A 93 7.89 7.31 -4.31
C VAL A 93 8.42 6.42 -3.18
N SER A 94 9.31 5.47 -3.48
CA SER A 94 9.93 4.64 -2.44
C SER A 94 10.87 5.45 -1.53
N ALA A 95 11.64 6.39 -2.09
CA ALA A 95 12.48 7.31 -1.31
C ALA A 95 11.64 8.18 -0.35
N VAL A 96 10.50 8.71 -0.82
CA VAL A 96 9.56 9.47 0.02
C VAL A 96 8.98 8.58 1.12
N ALA A 97 8.65 7.32 0.83
CA ALA A 97 8.20 6.38 1.84
C ALA A 97 9.29 6.09 2.90
N VAL A 98 10.56 5.99 2.51
CA VAL A 98 11.66 5.85 3.50
C VAL A 98 11.83 7.15 4.31
N ALA A 99 11.71 8.31 3.68
CA ALA A 99 11.76 9.60 4.37
C ALA A 99 10.65 9.72 5.44
N TYR A 100 9.49 9.11 5.20
CA TYR A 100 8.42 9.03 6.18
C TYR A 100 8.79 8.26 7.46
N LEU A 101 9.61 7.20 7.39
CA LEU A 101 10.21 6.59 8.59
C LEU A 101 11.16 7.55 9.32
N VAL A 102 11.96 8.32 8.57
CA VAL A 102 12.86 9.31 9.15
C VAL A 102 12.06 10.40 9.87
N LEU A 103 10.94 10.85 9.29
CA LEU A 103 10.01 11.79 9.92
C LEU A 103 9.41 11.24 11.22
N PHE A 104 9.16 9.93 11.31
CA PHE A 104 8.75 9.31 12.57
C PHE A 104 9.87 9.31 13.62
N PHE A 105 11.12 9.13 13.22
CA PHE A 105 12.23 9.03 14.17
C PHE A 105 12.81 10.38 14.59
N LEU A 106 12.70 11.43 13.77
CA LEU A 106 13.26 12.75 14.06
C LEU A 106 12.74 13.34 15.39
N PRO A 107 11.41 13.31 15.68
CA PRO A 107 10.87 13.85 16.92
C PRO A 107 11.32 13.07 18.16
N LEU A 108 11.68 11.79 18.02
CA LEU A 108 12.18 10.98 19.13
C LEU A 108 13.56 11.42 19.65
N LEU A 109 14.29 12.24 18.87
CA LEU A 109 15.52 12.88 19.34
C LEU A 109 15.24 13.91 20.45
N ILE A 110 14.01 14.41 20.56
CA ILE A 110 13.58 15.33 21.61
C ILE A 110 13.28 14.50 22.88
N PRO A 111 13.96 14.74 24.01
CA PRO A 111 13.83 13.93 25.22
C PRO A 111 12.41 13.92 25.80
N PHE A 112 11.65 15.01 25.62
CA PHE A 112 10.25 15.08 26.01
C PHE A 112 9.37 14.08 25.22
N VAL A 113 9.55 14.01 23.90
CA VAL A 113 8.79 13.09 23.04
C VAL A 113 9.16 11.65 23.35
N ASN A 114 10.45 11.37 23.55
CA ASN A 114 10.94 10.04 23.93
C ASN A 114 10.37 9.57 25.28
N ARG A 115 10.23 10.48 26.25
CA ARG A 115 9.60 10.18 27.56
C ARG A 115 8.13 9.79 27.41
N HIS A 116 7.44 10.33 26.40
CA HIS A 116 6.03 10.05 26.11
C HIS A 116 5.85 9.19 24.85
N TYR A 117 6.77 8.25 24.62
CA TYR A 117 6.83 7.43 23.41
C TYR A 117 5.50 6.76 23.04
N GLY A 118 4.82 6.14 24.02
CA GLY A 118 3.56 5.44 23.75
C GLY A 118 2.46 6.36 23.20
N TRP A 119 2.36 7.59 23.73
CA TRP A 119 1.40 8.58 23.24
C TRP A 119 1.79 9.10 21.86
N TYR A 120 3.07 9.41 21.67
CA TYR A 120 3.60 9.83 20.38
C TYR A 120 3.35 8.79 19.27
N ALA A 121 3.65 7.52 19.55
CA ALA A 121 3.42 6.42 18.61
C ALA A 121 1.93 6.26 18.27
N ALA A 122 1.05 6.32 19.28
CA ALA A 122 -0.39 6.23 19.05
C ALA A 122 -0.92 7.38 18.17
N VAL A 123 -0.54 8.63 18.48
CA VAL A 123 -0.93 9.80 17.70
C VAL A 123 -0.40 9.69 16.27
N PHE A 124 0.86 9.26 16.10
CA PHE A 124 1.45 9.10 14.78
C PHE A 124 0.70 8.05 13.95
N VAL A 125 0.39 6.89 14.53
CA VAL A 125 -0.38 5.83 13.84
C VAL A 125 -1.75 6.35 13.41
N VAL A 126 -2.49 7.03 14.29
CA VAL A 126 -3.81 7.58 13.96
C VAL A 126 -3.72 8.62 12.84
N LEU A 127 -2.80 9.58 12.95
CA LEU A 127 -2.61 10.60 11.91
C LEU A 127 -2.23 9.99 10.57
N SER A 128 -1.47 8.90 10.59
CA SER A 128 -1.00 8.24 9.39
C SER A 128 -2.07 7.39 8.71
N LEU A 129 -2.94 6.75 9.50
CA LEU A 129 -4.13 6.09 8.97
C LEU A 129 -5.10 7.10 8.36
N VAL A 130 -5.33 8.23 9.02
CA VAL A 130 -6.15 9.32 8.47
C VAL A 130 -5.51 9.87 7.19
N GLY A 131 -4.20 10.12 7.20
CA GLY A 131 -3.46 10.56 6.03
C GLY A 131 -3.53 9.56 4.87
N TYR A 132 -3.46 8.27 5.15
CA TYR A 132 -3.64 7.21 4.15
C TYR A 132 -5.04 7.25 3.52
N VAL A 133 -6.10 7.32 4.32
CA VAL A 133 -7.48 7.39 3.82
C VAL A 133 -7.67 8.64 2.96
N LEU A 134 -7.18 9.79 3.41
CA LEU A 134 -7.25 11.03 2.65
C LEU A 134 -6.48 10.92 1.32
N LEU A 135 -5.26 10.38 1.32
CA LEU A 135 -4.49 10.15 0.10
C LEU A 135 -5.24 9.21 -0.84
N LEU A 136 -5.73 8.08 -0.35
CA LEU A 136 -6.53 7.17 -1.17
C LEU A 136 -7.73 7.89 -1.79
N CYS A 137 -8.57 8.54 -0.99
CA CYS A 137 -9.78 9.21 -1.49
C CYS A 137 -9.47 10.33 -2.50
N LEU A 138 -8.43 11.13 -2.26
CA LEU A 138 -8.09 12.27 -3.10
C LEU A 138 -7.28 11.88 -4.34
N THR A 139 -6.55 10.77 -4.30
CA THR A 139 -5.56 10.41 -5.31
C THR A 139 -5.80 9.04 -5.94
N GLN A 140 -7.03 8.50 -5.86
CA GLN A 140 -7.40 7.18 -6.43
C GLN A 140 -6.86 7.01 -7.85
N THR A 141 -6.84 8.07 -8.66
CA THR A 141 -6.51 8.10 -10.10
C THR A 141 -5.06 8.40 -10.43
N THR A 142 -4.16 8.50 -9.45
CA THR A 142 -2.76 8.84 -9.72
C THR A 142 -1.79 7.86 -9.05
N TRP A 143 -0.53 7.88 -9.50
CA TRP A 143 0.60 7.16 -8.91
C TRP A 143 0.79 7.44 -7.40
N VAL A 144 0.20 8.51 -6.88
CA VAL A 144 0.22 8.86 -5.46
C VAL A 144 -0.53 7.82 -4.61
N SER A 145 -1.45 7.03 -5.19
CA SER A 145 -2.08 5.91 -4.47
C SER A 145 -1.06 4.86 -4.02
N THR A 146 0.04 4.68 -4.77
CA THR A 146 1.15 3.77 -4.40
C THR A 146 1.85 4.24 -3.11
N LEU A 147 1.96 5.56 -2.92
CA LEU A 147 2.53 6.14 -1.71
C LEU A 147 1.69 5.77 -0.48
N GLY A 148 0.37 5.67 -0.65
CA GLY A 148 -0.52 5.16 0.40
C GLY A 148 -0.16 3.73 0.82
N TYR A 149 -0.03 2.81 -0.13
CA TYR A 149 0.33 1.42 0.18
C TYR A 149 1.69 1.30 0.85
N TYR A 150 2.69 2.06 0.37
CA TYR A 150 3.98 2.14 1.05
C TYR A 150 3.89 2.77 2.44
N GLY A 151 3.01 3.75 2.65
CA GLY A 151 2.73 4.31 3.98
C GLY A 151 2.27 3.24 4.98
N ILE A 152 1.40 2.31 4.56
CA ILE A 152 0.98 1.18 5.39
C ILE A 152 2.15 0.25 5.72
N LEU A 153 2.98 -0.06 4.73
CA LEU A 153 4.18 -0.87 4.97
C LEU A 153 5.10 -0.20 6.00
N GLN A 154 5.30 1.11 5.86
CA GLN A 154 6.15 1.86 6.77
C GLN A 154 5.56 1.96 8.17
N LEU A 155 4.24 2.05 8.31
CA LEU A 155 3.58 1.90 9.62
C LEU A 155 3.84 0.52 10.23
N GLY A 156 3.87 -0.54 9.43
CA GLY A 156 4.29 -1.87 9.87
C GLY A 156 5.71 -1.86 10.46
N PHE A 157 6.67 -1.23 9.77
CA PHE A 157 8.05 -1.10 10.26
C PHE A 157 8.17 -0.20 11.50
N VAL A 158 7.38 0.88 11.59
CA VAL A 158 7.30 1.71 12.80
C VAL A 158 6.85 0.88 14.00
N LEU A 159 5.78 0.11 13.86
CA LEU A 159 5.25 -0.76 14.92
C LEU A 159 6.24 -1.86 15.29
N GLY A 160 6.89 -2.51 14.30
CA GLY A 160 7.94 -3.50 14.54
C GLY A 160 9.11 -2.96 15.36
N CYS A 161 9.55 -1.75 15.06
CA CYS A 161 10.62 -1.08 15.82
C CYS A 161 10.18 -0.64 17.22
N SER A 162 8.87 -0.64 17.51
CA SER A 162 8.31 -0.23 18.81
C SER A 162 8.35 -1.35 19.86
N PHE A 163 8.42 -2.62 19.45
CA PHE A 163 8.51 -3.76 20.38
C PHE A 163 9.85 -3.77 21.12
N SER A 164 9.94 -4.30 22.34
CA SER A 164 11.25 -4.49 22.98
C SER A 164 11.93 -5.74 22.40
N CYS A 165 13.17 -5.60 21.93
CA CYS A 165 13.97 -6.71 21.41
C CYS A 165 15.22 -6.83 22.28
N ASN A 166 15.49 -8.04 22.77
CA ASN A 166 16.64 -8.30 23.64
C ASN A 166 17.85 -8.77 22.82
N ASP A 167 17.60 -9.49 21.72
CA ASP A 167 18.63 -10.06 20.85
C ASP A 167 18.38 -9.82 19.35
N VAL A 168 19.39 -10.15 18.52
CA VAL A 168 19.33 -10.01 17.05
C VAL A 168 18.23 -10.89 16.43
N ASP A 169 17.98 -12.08 16.98
CA ASP A 169 16.90 -12.94 16.51
C ASP A 169 15.52 -12.30 16.75
N ASP A 170 15.33 -11.58 17.86
CA ASP A 170 14.11 -10.82 18.14
C ASP A 170 13.94 -9.66 17.15
N GLU A 171 15.03 -8.99 16.78
CA GLU A 171 15.02 -7.90 15.79
C GLU A 171 14.63 -8.44 14.41
N ILE A 172 15.16 -9.59 13.99
CA ILE A 172 14.79 -10.27 12.74
C ILE A 172 13.32 -10.69 12.77
N HIS A 173 12.85 -11.20 13.90
CA HIS A 173 11.43 -11.55 14.08
C HIS A 173 10.52 -10.33 13.98
N ALA A 174 10.90 -9.19 14.58
CA ALA A 174 10.15 -7.95 14.49
C ALA A 174 10.12 -7.40 13.06
N LEU A 175 11.23 -7.46 12.33
CA LEU A 175 11.30 -7.06 10.92
C LEU A 175 10.45 -7.97 10.02
N LEU A 176 10.51 -9.29 10.23
CA LEU A 176 9.68 -10.24 9.51
C LEU A 176 8.19 -10.00 9.81
N ALA A 177 7.82 -9.80 11.08
CA ALA A 177 6.46 -9.46 11.48
C ALA A 177 5.97 -8.18 10.78
N SER A 178 6.83 -7.17 10.71
CA SER A 178 6.54 -5.90 10.02
C SER A 178 6.26 -6.10 8.53
N SER A 179 7.03 -6.99 7.87
CA SER A 179 6.85 -7.29 6.44
C SER A 179 5.49 -7.93 6.10
N TYR A 180 4.77 -8.50 7.08
CA TYR A 180 3.42 -9.03 6.84
C TYR A 180 2.35 -7.94 6.68
N SER A 181 2.69 -6.67 6.88
CA SER A 181 1.87 -5.53 6.41
C SER A 181 1.58 -5.59 4.90
N VAL A 182 2.35 -6.36 4.12
CA VAL A 182 2.04 -6.72 2.73
C VAL A 182 0.66 -7.37 2.59
N ALA A 183 0.25 -8.22 3.54
CA ALA A 183 -1.09 -8.83 3.52
C ALA A 183 -2.20 -7.77 3.62
N VAL A 184 -2.01 -6.76 4.48
CA VAL A 184 -2.95 -5.64 4.60
C VAL A 184 -3.03 -4.86 3.29
N CYS A 185 -1.88 -4.60 2.65
CA CYS A 185 -1.85 -3.95 1.34
C CYS A 185 -2.57 -4.78 0.27
N ALA A 186 -2.34 -6.09 0.23
CA ALA A 186 -2.99 -7.00 -0.71
C ALA A 186 -4.52 -7.02 -0.53
N VAL A 187 -5.00 -7.07 0.72
CA VAL A 187 -6.44 -6.99 1.04
C VAL A 187 -7.02 -5.66 0.59
N LEU A 188 -6.33 -4.53 0.84
CA LEU A 188 -6.81 -3.22 0.42
C LEU A 188 -6.88 -3.09 -1.10
N ILE A 189 -5.85 -3.55 -1.82
CA ILE A 189 -5.86 -3.62 -3.29
C ILE A 189 -7.06 -4.44 -3.77
N LEU A 190 -7.28 -5.63 -3.21
CA LEU A 190 -8.38 -6.50 -3.59
C LEU A 190 -9.75 -5.86 -3.32
N LEU A 191 -9.93 -5.23 -2.15
CA LEU A 191 -11.15 -4.51 -1.79
C LEU A 191 -11.43 -3.35 -2.74
N THR A 192 -10.41 -2.60 -3.13
CA THR A 192 -10.59 -1.49 -4.09
C THR A 192 -10.99 -1.99 -5.48
N VAL A 193 -10.43 -3.11 -5.94
CA VAL A 193 -10.78 -3.70 -7.24
C VAL A 193 -12.19 -4.28 -7.22
N LEU A 194 -12.55 -5.03 -6.17
CA LEU A 194 -13.90 -5.60 -6.01
C LEU A 194 -14.98 -4.53 -5.80
N GLY A 195 -14.66 -3.47 -5.08
CA GLY A 195 -15.56 -2.32 -4.89
C GLY A 195 -15.77 -1.49 -6.15
N GLY A 196 -14.83 -1.55 -7.10
CA GLY A 196 -14.92 -0.87 -8.39
C GLY A 196 -15.89 -1.52 -9.38
N ASP A 197 -16.13 -2.83 -9.27
CA ASP A 197 -17.02 -3.60 -10.15
C ASP A 197 -18.43 -3.84 -9.55
N GLY A 198 -18.73 -3.28 -8.37
CA GLY A 198 -19.93 -3.67 -7.61
C GLY A 198 -20.45 -2.69 -6.57
N CYS A 199 -20.13 -1.39 -6.65
CA CYS A 199 -20.90 -0.38 -5.94
C CYS A 199 -21.92 0.29 -6.89
N ASP A 200 -22.72 -0.55 -7.55
CA ASP A 200 -24.17 -0.34 -7.61
C ASP A 200 -24.71 -0.55 -6.18
N CYS A 201 -24.24 0.30 -5.28
CA CYS A 201 -24.80 0.44 -3.96
C CYS A 201 -26.17 1.08 -4.20
N ALA A 202 -27.19 0.23 -4.16
CA ALA A 202 -28.61 0.53 -4.20
C ALA A 202 -28.96 1.94 -3.71
N ASP A 203 -29.83 2.61 -4.46
CA ASP A 203 -30.70 3.70 -4.06
C ASP A 203 -30.58 4.12 -2.58
N GLY A 204 -29.93 5.27 -2.32
CA GLY A 204 -29.95 5.78 -0.94
C GLY A 204 -29.07 6.97 -0.60
N CYS A 205 -28.10 7.36 -1.42
CA CYS A 205 -27.28 8.55 -1.15
C CYS A 205 -27.36 9.52 -2.32
N SER A 206 -28.48 10.24 -2.41
CA SER A 206 -28.55 11.51 -3.15
C SER A 206 -27.57 12.49 -2.49
N VAL A 207 -26.32 12.46 -2.92
CA VAL A 207 -25.46 13.64 -2.82
C VAL A 207 -26.11 14.65 -3.77
N GLY A 208 -26.78 15.63 -3.18
CA GLY A 208 -27.62 16.58 -3.89
C GLY A 208 -26.89 17.13 -5.10
N ASP A 209 -27.56 17.05 -6.25
CA ASP A 209 -27.26 17.84 -7.43
C ASP A 209 -27.13 19.30 -6.98
N VAL A 210 -25.91 19.80 -6.84
CA VAL A 210 -25.65 21.24 -6.88
C VAL A 210 -25.73 21.64 -8.35
N GLY A 211 -26.97 21.69 -8.84
CA GLY A 211 -27.32 22.24 -10.13
C GLY A 211 -27.13 23.76 -10.11
N SER A 212 -26.29 24.25 -11.00
CA SER A 212 -26.28 25.66 -11.42
C SER A 212 -27.70 26.11 -11.80
N PRO A 213 -28.20 27.29 -11.40
CA PRO A 213 -29.60 27.71 -11.64
C PRO A 213 -29.92 28.05 -13.11
N LEU A 214 -29.02 27.78 -14.05
CA LEU A 214 -29.16 28.14 -15.46
C LEU A 214 -29.11 26.89 -16.33
N GLN A 215 -30.22 26.14 -16.39
CA GLN A 215 -30.78 25.54 -17.60
C GLN A 215 -32.15 24.94 -17.25
N ARG A 216 -33.14 25.83 -17.09
CA ARG A 216 -34.55 25.47 -17.00
C ARG A 216 -35.18 25.70 -18.38
N LYS A 217 -35.80 24.64 -18.92
CA LYS A 217 -36.48 24.50 -20.24
C LYS A 217 -35.48 24.19 -21.36
N GLU A 218 -35.52 23.05 -22.03
CA GLU A 218 -36.71 22.46 -22.66
C GLU A 218 -36.81 20.94 -22.45
N VAL A 219 -38.02 20.49 -22.12
CA VAL A 219 -38.42 19.08 -22.08
C VAL A 219 -39.58 18.92 -23.06
N GLN A 220 -39.53 17.81 -23.80
CA GLN A 220 -40.55 17.18 -24.66
C GLN A 220 -40.65 17.71 -26.11
N LYS A 221 -40.76 16.88 -27.15
CA LYS A 221 -41.11 15.45 -27.26
C LYS A 221 -40.79 15.02 -28.71
N ALA A 222 -40.13 13.88 -28.91
CA ALA A 222 -40.23 13.11 -30.15
C ALA A 222 -40.92 11.78 -29.82
N PRO A 223 -42.09 11.45 -30.41
CA PRO A 223 -42.64 10.11 -30.33
C PRO A 223 -42.11 9.23 -31.47
N LYS A 224 -41.79 8.00 -31.08
CA LYS A 224 -41.43 6.85 -31.92
C LYS A 224 -42.49 6.55 -32.99
N SER A 225 -41.99 6.07 -34.13
CA SER A 225 -42.42 4.90 -34.91
C SER A 225 -43.92 4.55 -34.96
N LYS A 226 -44.46 4.50 -36.19
CA LYS A 226 -45.57 3.61 -36.54
C LYS A 226 -45.17 2.66 -37.68
N HIS A 227 -45.62 1.43 -37.51
CA HIS A 227 -45.56 0.28 -38.41
C HIS A 227 -46.00 0.55 -39.85
N GLY A 228 -45.35 -0.18 -40.77
CA GLY A 228 -45.91 -1.00 -41.85
C GLY A 228 -47.22 -0.57 -42.51
N LEU A 229 -47.15 -0.17 -43.78
CA LEU A 229 -47.48 -0.98 -44.97
C LEU A 229 -47.00 -0.22 -46.22
#